data_AF-A0A533RXP8-F1
#
_entry.id   AF-A0A533RXP8-F1
#
_cell.length_a   1.000
_cell.length_b   1.000
_cell.length_c   1.000
_cell.angle_alpha   90.00
_cell.angle_beta   90.00
_cell.angle_gamma   90.00
#
_symmetry.space_group_name_H-M   'P 1'
#
loop_
_entity.id
_entity.type
_entity.pdbx_description
1 polymer ?
#
loop_
_entity_poly.entity_id
_entity_poly.type
_entity_poly.pdbx_seq_one_letter_code
_entity_poly.pdbx_strand_id
1 'polypeptide(L)' 'MSAEPKRYYPAFLDLTARLVIVVGGGSAAARKARQLVRYGADVTVIAPRPDPELVQAEADGHITVEQRGYVRGDLEG' A
#
# COMPACT_ATOMS: atom_id res chain seq x y z
N MET A 1 -20.67 31.58 -5.49
CA MET A 1 -20.03 30.27 -5.22
C MET A 1 -18.72 30.53 -4.51
N SER A 2 -18.67 30.26 -3.21
CA SER A 2 -17.43 30.37 -2.42
C SER A 2 -16.71 29.03 -2.53
N ALA A 3 -15.58 28.97 -3.25
CA ALA A 3 -14.80 27.74 -3.33
C ALA A 3 -13.95 27.60 -2.06
N GLU A 4 -14.20 26.55 -1.27
CA GLU A 4 -13.33 26.20 -0.15
C GLU A 4 -11.90 25.90 -0.65
N PRO A 5 -10.86 26.34 0.07
CA PRO A 5 -9.48 26.13 -0.34
C PRO A 5 -9.15 24.63 -0.34
N LYS A 6 -8.71 24.12 -1.49
CA LYS A 6 -8.13 22.77 -1.58
C LYS A 6 -6.81 22.77 -0.80
N ARG A 7 -6.81 22.10 0.35
CA ARG A 7 -5.67 22.06 1.29
C ARG A 7 -4.47 21.25 0.80
N TYR A 8 -4.67 20.34 -0.16
CA TYR A 8 -3.64 19.40 -0.60
C TYR A 8 -3.28 19.59 -2.05
N TYR A 9 -1.99 19.47 -2.31
CA TYR A 9 -1.36 19.66 -3.60
C TYR A 9 -0.99 18.30 -4.20
N PRO A 10 -1.23 18.06 -5.50
CA PRO A 10 -0.76 16.86 -6.16
C PRO A 10 0.77 16.82 -6.19
N ALA A 11 1.36 15.72 -5.74
CA ALA A 11 2.79 15.48 -5.81
C ALA A 11 3.09 14.25 -6.67
N PHE A 12 4.22 14.29 -7.36
CA PHE A 12 4.80 13.14 -8.02
C PHE A 12 5.92 12.59 -7.14
N LEU A 13 5.93 11.28 -6.94
CA LEU A 13 6.93 10.58 -6.14
C LEU A 13 7.58 9.51 -7.02
N ASP A 14 8.90 9.40 -6.96
CA ASP A 14 9.62 8.25 -7.52
C ASP A 14 9.62 7.13 -6.49
N LEU A 15 8.94 6.04 -6.83
CA LEU A 15 8.78 4.88 -5.97
C LEU A 15 9.66 3.70 -6.39
N THR A 16 10.51 3.88 -7.40
CA THR A 16 11.37 2.82 -7.92
C THR A 16 12.27 2.27 -6.80
N ALA A 17 12.15 0.97 -6.52
CA ALA A 17 12.86 0.26 -5.45
C ALA A 17 12.72 0.92 -4.07
N ARG A 18 11.58 1.60 -3.82
CA ARG A 18 11.25 2.18 -2.53
C ARG A 18 10.33 1.26 -1.76
N LEU A 19 10.68 0.99 -0.51
CA LEU A 19 9.80 0.30 0.43
C LEU A 19 8.53 1.15 0.65
N VAL A 20 7.37 0.52 0.45
CA VAL A 20 6.07 1.11 0.76
C VAL A 20 5.25 0.14 1.60
N ILE A 21 4.90 0.57 2.81
CA ILE A 21 4.05 -0.20 3.72
C ILE A 21 2.58 0.20 3.53
N VAL A 22 1.73 -0.79 3.26
CA VAL A 22 0.27 -0.62 3.20
C VAL A 22 -0.34 -1.37 4.38
N VAL A 23 -1.02 -0.65 5.26
CA VAL A 23 -1.74 -1.26 6.39
C VAL A 23 -3.21 -1.43 6.03
N GLY A 24 -3.73 -2.64 6.24
CA GLY A 24 -5.11 -3.01 5.97
C GLY A 24 -5.24 -4.06 4.86
N GLY A 25 -6.28 -4.89 4.96
CA GLY A 25 -6.48 -6.05 4.08
C GLY A 25 -7.72 -6.02 3.22
N GLY A 26 -8.35 -4.86 3.01
CA GLY A 26 -9.55 -4.76 2.17
C GLY A 26 -9.24 -4.40 0.71
N SER A 27 -10.29 -4.33 -0.11
CA SER A 27 -10.21 -3.95 -1.53
C SER A 27 -9.50 -2.61 -1.78
N ALA A 28 -9.59 -1.65 -0.85
CA ALA A 28 -8.86 -0.39 -0.93
C ALA A 28 -7.33 -0.58 -0.83
N ALA A 29 -6.87 -1.51 0.01
CA ALA A 29 -5.46 -1.85 0.14
C ALA A 29 -4.98 -2.62 -1.09
N ALA A 30 -5.77 -3.59 -1.59
CA ALA A 30 -5.48 -4.31 -2.82
C ALA A 30 -5.30 -3.37 -4.02
N ARG A 31 -6.23 -2.42 -4.20
CA ARG A 31 -6.13 -1.40 -5.25
C ARG A 31 -4.89 -0.53 -5.12
N LYS A 32 -4.54 -0.12 -3.89
CA LYS A 32 -3.34 0.69 -3.63
C LYS A 32 -2.06 -0.10 -3.91
N ALA A 33 -1.92 -1.30 -3.35
CA ALA A 33 -0.77 -2.18 -3.57
C ALA A 33 -0.53 -2.39 -5.06
N ARG A 34 -1.57 -2.74 -5.82
CA ARG A 34 -1.49 -2.89 -7.28
C ARG A 34 -1.00 -1.64 -8.00
N GLN A 35 -1.45 -0.45 -7.60
CA GLN A 35 -0.98 0.80 -8.20
C GLN A 35 0.48 1.08 -7.85
N LEU A 36 0.87 0.88 -6.59
CA LEU A 36 2.23 1.12 -6.10
C LEU A 36 3.26 0.21 -6.79
N VAL A 37 2.96 -1.08 -6.94
CA VAL A 37 3.81 -2.04 -7.67
C VAL A 37 4.04 -1.59 -9.12
N ARG A 38 3.02 -1.07 -9.80
CA ARG A 38 3.17 -0.55 -11.18
C ARG A 38 4.13 0.63 -11.30
N TYR A 39 4.40 1.33 -10.20
CA TYR A 39 5.39 2.41 -10.13
C TYR A 39 6.75 1.95 -9.57
N GLY A 40 6.99 0.64 -9.48
CA GLY A 40 8.27 0.06 -9.07
C GLY A 40 8.51 0.03 -7.55
N ALA A 41 7.46 0.21 -6.74
CA ALA A 41 7.58 0.12 -5.29
C ALA A 41 7.77 -1.32 -4.81
N ASP A 42 8.60 -1.49 -3.78
CA ASP A 42 8.70 -2.72 -3.00
C ASP A 42 7.61 -2.69 -1.93
N VAL A 43 6.49 -3.37 -2.18
CA VAL A 43 5.29 -3.23 -1.36
C VAL A 43 5.17 -4.35 -0.33
N THR A 44 5.04 -3.96 0.93
CA THR A 44 4.64 -4.86 2.03
C THR A 44 3.26 -4.48 2.53
N VAL A 45 2.38 -5.47 2.68
CA VAL A 45 1.01 -5.29 3.17
C VAL A 45 0.86 -5.96 4.53
N ILE A 46 0.39 -5.22 5.53
CA ILE A 46 0.17 -5.74 6.89
C ILE A 46 -1.34 -5.84 7.12
N ALA A 47 -1.86 -7.06 7.27
CA ALA A 47 -3.28 -7.30 7.45
C ALA A 47 -3.58 -8.63 8.15
N PRO A 48 -4.40 -8.68 9.22
CA PRO A 48 -4.78 -9.95 9.86
C PRO A 48 -5.58 -10.89 8.94
N ARG A 49 -6.30 -10.31 7.98
CA ARG A 49 -7.16 -11.01 7.01
C ARG A 49 -7.03 -10.29 5.67
N PRO A 50 -6.07 -10.68 4.81
CA PRO A 50 -5.87 -10.03 3.52
C PRO A 50 -6.98 -10.41 2.53
N ASP A 51 -7.31 -9.46 1.66
CA ASP A 51 -8.18 -9.67 0.50
C ASP A 51 -7.59 -10.77 -0.40
N PRO A 52 -8.42 -11.61 -1.05
CA PRO A 52 -7.92 -12.62 -1.99
C PRO A 52 -7.00 -12.05 -3.08
N GLU A 53 -7.23 -10.82 -3.55
CA GLU A 53 -6.33 -10.17 -4.52
C GLU A 53 -4.91 -9.96 -3.95
N LEU A 54 -4.78 -9.67 -2.65
CA LEU A 54 -3.48 -9.49 -1.98
C LEU A 54 -2.77 -10.84 -1.83
N VAL A 55 -3.50 -11.89 -1.47
CA VAL A 55 -2.95 -13.25 -1.37
C VAL A 55 -2.44 -13.73 -2.73
N GLN A 56 -3.19 -13.48 -3.79
CA GLN A 56 -2.76 -13.84 -5.13
C GLN A 56 -1.53 -13.03 -5.57
N ALA A 57 -1.51 -11.71 -5.30
CA ALA A 57 -0.37 -10.87 -5.63
C ALA A 57 0.92 -11.28 -4.87
N GLU A 58 0.80 -11.76 -3.64
CA GLU A 58 1.93 -12.35 -2.90
C GLU A 58 2.39 -13.65 -3.54
N ALA A 59 1.46 -14.55 -3.90
CA ALA A 59 1.78 -15.81 -4.57
C ALA A 59 2.47 -15.59 -5.93
N ASP A 60 2.09 -14.53 -6.64
CA ASP A 60 2.70 -14.10 -7.90
C ASP A 60 4.05 -13.38 -7.71
N GLY A 61 4.47 -13.14 -6.45
CA GLY A 61 5.74 -12.50 -6.10
C GLY A 61 5.76 -10.99 -6.32
N HIS A 62 4.59 -10.33 -6.40
CA HIS A 62 4.49 -8.89 -6.63
C HIS A 62 4.57 -8.05 -5.34
N ILE A 63 4.18 -8.63 -4.21
CA ILE A 63 4.17 -7.97 -2.90
C ILE A 63 4.56 -8.97 -1.80
N THR A 64 4.83 -8.48 -0.60
CA THR A 64 4.89 -9.28 0.62
C THR A 64 3.64 -9.04 1.47
N VAL A 65 3.04 -10.07 2.06
CA VAL A 65 1.90 -9.94 2.98
C VAL A 65 2.24 -10.49 4.35
N GLU A 66 2.20 -9.61 5.34
CA GLU A 66 2.31 -10.00 6.74
C GLU A 66 0.90 -10.21 7.34
N GLN A 67 0.52 -11.47 7.51
CA GLN A 67 -0.78 -11.88 8.04
C GLN A 67 -0.91 -11.67 9.55
N ARG A 68 -0.82 -10.42 9.98
CA ARG A 68 -0.91 -10.01 11.39
C ARG A 68 -1.51 -8.61 11.52
N GLY A 69 -1.81 -8.22 12.76
CA GLY A 69 -2.14 -6.84 13.08
C GLY A 69 -0.92 -5.92 12.95
N TYR A 70 -1.18 -4.67 12.60
CA TYR A 70 -0.19 -3.59 12.72
C TYR A 70 0.30 -3.50 14.17
N VAL A 71 1.60 -3.33 14.34
CA VAL A 71 2.24 -3.02 15.62
C VAL A 71 3.07 -1.75 15.51
N ARG A 72 3.26 -1.09 16.65
CA ARG A 72 4.14 0.07 16.72
C ARG A 72 5.56 -0.37 16.30
N GLY A 73 6.13 0.37 15.36
CA GLY A 73 7.44 0.06 14.76
C GLY A 73 7.37 -0.36 13.30
N ASP A 74 6.22 -0.84 12.80
CA ASP A 74 6.10 -1.30 11.40
C ASP A 74 6.33 -0.21 10.33
N LEU A 75 6.34 1.07 10.72
CA LEU A 75 6.59 2.20 9.83
C LEU A 75 7.97 2.84 10.08
N GLU A 76 8.80 2.21 10.91
CA GLU A 76 10.18 2.65 11.15
C GLU A 76 11.06 2.01 10.06
N GLY A 77 11.11 2.68 8.91
CA GLY A 77 11.95 2.35 7.75
C GLY A 77 12.64 3.58 7.20
#